data_AF-B9Z915-F1
#
_entry.id   AF-B9Z915-F1
#
_cell.length_a   1.000
_cell.length_b   1.000
_cell.length_c   1.000
_cell.angle_alpha   90.00
_cell.angle_beta   90.00
_cell.angle_gamma   90.00
#
_symmetry.space_group_name_H-M   'P 1'
#
loop_
_entity.id
_entity.type
_entity.pdbx_description
1 polymer ?
#
loop_
_entity_poly.entity_id
_entity_poly.type
_entity_poly.pdbx_seq_one_letter_code
_entity_poly.pdbx_strand_id
1 'polypeptide(L)'
;MGNIGQRNQYAHYLGWGMAAGCYLYSASKLRGWIFHLSVLLLALLMAWCGSRLVLAYAGGFILLALLWCARADSSTESGQHARQLGKALLMACGYIVLTQLLLEPLTQLLSAAGWQVSGTSGAGRLMEAGFGARRRVEWSKAWQVFLAHPLFGVGWGGFAHQSVALEAFGGFPKTSESVLFTHSHNLFAQLLAETGLIGTSIVVVGLLWCLLPYFRKNQTTAENLLLVSLAMVTLGHSMFEYPLWYLPFLCGLMIVLSLSPIGGVTLGVRPQFQKLASAMVVLLAGWYLATGAAVFFDLTQWKILSRDPQVNEQRVGALAALARNPLWAYEAEQQLSTYLPSDRHQLALKRELFERLVAYRPFHYQLSQLAILRALDNDPVAAREAMAMRIAAYPDSVGSILAFLQTRSEPELQPLREMAERAVKAYQQGGAEAAARTASVPETHKALF
;
A
#
# COMPACT_ATOMS: atom_id res chain seq x y z
N MET A 1 -11.63 9.39 -7.40
CA MET A 1 -10.36 9.25 -8.16
C MET A 1 -9.64 8.03 -7.61
N GLY A 2 -9.28 7.05 -8.45
CA GLY A 2 -8.62 5.81 -8.02
C GLY A 2 -7.20 6.05 -7.50
N ASN A 3 -6.23 5.25 -7.94
CA ASN A 3 -4.84 5.36 -7.48
C ASN A 3 -4.21 6.76 -7.63
N ILE A 4 -4.66 7.56 -8.60
CA ILE A 4 -4.21 8.95 -8.82
C ILE A 4 -4.65 9.90 -7.69
N GLY A 5 -5.72 9.55 -6.95
CA GLY A 5 -6.17 10.34 -5.80
C GLY A 5 -5.23 10.25 -4.59
N GLN A 6 -4.32 9.26 -4.55
CA GLN A 6 -3.37 9.08 -3.47
C GLN A 6 -2.03 9.76 -3.80
N ARG A 7 -1.60 10.67 -2.92
CA ARG A 7 -0.46 11.58 -3.13
C ARG A 7 0.83 10.88 -3.57
N ASN A 8 1.14 9.75 -2.93
CA ASN A 8 2.39 9.02 -3.18
C ASN A 8 2.35 8.24 -4.51
N GLN A 9 1.21 7.64 -4.85
CA GLN A 9 0.98 7.01 -6.15
C GLN A 9 1.00 8.02 -7.29
N TYR A 10 0.41 9.20 -7.11
CA TYR A 10 0.51 10.27 -8.09
C TYR A 10 1.97 10.73 -8.29
N ALA A 11 2.71 10.95 -7.21
CA ALA A 11 4.15 11.27 -7.28
C ALA A 11 4.97 10.19 -7.99
N HIS A 12 4.61 8.91 -7.84
CA HIS A 12 5.25 7.79 -8.54
C HIS A 12 5.09 7.91 -10.05
N TYR A 13 3.86 8.11 -10.55
CA TYR A 13 3.61 8.30 -11.98
C TYR A 13 4.38 9.50 -12.54
N LEU A 14 4.43 10.61 -11.80
CA LEU A 14 5.22 11.78 -12.19
C LEU A 14 6.73 11.50 -12.19
N GLY A 15 7.24 10.71 -11.23
CA GLY A 15 8.64 10.29 -11.20
C GLY A 15 9.04 9.43 -12.40
N TRP A 16 8.17 8.50 -12.82
CA TRP A 16 8.35 7.76 -14.07
C TRP A 16 8.29 8.68 -15.30
N GLY A 17 7.33 9.60 -15.35
CA GLY A 17 7.23 10.61 -16.41
C GLY A 17 8.46 11.51 -16.49
N MET A 18 9.05 11.86 -15.35
CA MET A 18 10.27 12.66 -15.26
C MET A 18 11.47 11.95 -15.90
N ALA A 19 11.69 10.68 -15.53
CA ALA A 19 12.76 9.87 -16.12
C ALA A 19 12.56 9.66 -17.63
N ALA A 20 11.31 9.42 -18.07
CA ALA A 20 10.97 9.29 -19.48
C ALA A 20 11.19 10.59 -20.27
N GLY A 21 10.83 11.75 -19.71
CA GLY A 21 11.08 13.06 -20.33
C GLY A 21 12.58 13.35 -20.50
N CYS A 22 13.39 13.00 -19.50
CA CYS A 22 14.85 13.11 -19.58
C CYS A 22 15.42 12.17 -20.66
N TYR A 23 14.90 10.95 -20.77
CA TYR A 23 15.30 10.00 -21.81
C TYR A 23 14.98 10.52 -23.21
N LEU A 24 13.77 11.03 -23.45
CA LEU A 24 13.39 11.60 -24.75
C LEU A 24 14.27 12.78 -25.18
N TYR A 25 14.68 13.62 -24.22
CA TYR A 25 15.66 14.67 -24.48
C TYR A 25 17.05 14.11 -24.82
N SER A 26 17.53 13.11 -24.09
CA SER A 26 18.82 12.47 -24.37
C SER A 26 18.88 11.74 -25.72
N ALA A 27 17.75 11.20 -26.17
CA ALA A 27 17.62 10.53 -27.46
C ALA A 27 17.33 11.52 -28.61
N SER A 28 17.46 12.83 -28.38
CA SER A 28 17.17 13.89 -29.36
C SER A 28 15.74 13.85 -29.94
N LYS A 29 14.78 13.21 -29.23
CA LYS A 29 13.37 13.14 -29.63
C LYS A 29 12.52 14.30 -29.08
N LEU A 30 13.08 15.08 -28.17
CA LEU A 30 12.41 16.23 -27.55
C LEU A 30 13.25 17.49 -27.70
N ARG A 31 12.65 18.56 -28.24
CA ARG A 31 13.31 19.87 -28.36
C ARG A 31 13.62 20.42 -26.98
N GLY A 32 14.77 21.08 -26.81
CA GLY A 32 15.25 21.56 -25.51
C GLY A 32 14.26 22.43 -24.74
N TRP A 33 13.60 23.40 -25.39
CA TRP A 33 12.62 24.25 -24.71
C TRP A 33 11.37 23.46 -24.25
N ILE A 34 10.92 22.47 -25.03
CA ILE A 34 9.80 21.59 -24.67
C ILE A 34 10.19 20.72 -23.47
N PHE A 35 11.43 20.22 -23.46
CA PHE A 35 12.00 19.48 -22.35
C PHE A 35 11.96 20.30 -21.05
N HIS A 36 12.53 21.51 -21.05
CA HIS A 36 12.54 22.36 -19.85
C HIS A 36 11.13 22.70 -19.36
N LEU A 37 10.21 23.04 -20.28
CA LEU A 37 8.82 23.33 -19.93
C LEU A 37 8.12 22.10 -19.31
N SER A 38 8.31 20.92 -19.91
CA SER A 38 7.68 19.68 -19.47
C SER A 38 8.22 19.22 -18.12
N VAL A 39 9.54 19.25 -17.93
CA VAL A 39 10.19 18.90 -16.67
C VAL A 39 9.83 19.88 -15.56
N LEU A 40 9.79 21.19 -15.84
CA LEU A 40 9.34 22.19 -14.88
C LEU A 40 7.88 21.96 -14.46
N LEU A 41 6.99 21.68 -15.43
CA LEU A 41 5.59 21.36 -15.14
C LEU A 41 5.46 20.10 -14.27
N LEU A 42 6.16 19.02 -14.62
CA LEU A 42 6.17 17.79 -13.83
C LEU A 42 6.72 18.05 -12.41
N ALA A 43 7.81 18.81 -12.28
CA ALA A 43 8.39 19.18 -10.99
C ALA A 43 7.43 20.03 -10.14
N LEU A 44 6.64 20.91 -10.76
CA LEU A 44 5.61 21.70 -10.09
C LEU A 44 4.47 20.81 -9.58
N LEU A 45 3.99 19.89 -10.41
CA LEU A 45 2.96 18.91 -10.01
C LEU A 45 3.44 17.98 -8.89
N MET A 46 4.72 17.57 -8.93
CA MET A 46 5.35 16.81 -7.86
C MET A 46 5.46 17.63 -6.56
N ALA A 47 5.70 18.93 -6.63
CA ALA A 47 5.65 19.79 -5.44
C ALA A 47 4.23 19.88 -4.87
N TRP A 48 3.25 20.08 -5.73
CA TRP A 48 1.85 20.27 -5.34
C TRP A 48 1.19 19.02 -4.76
N CYS A 49 1.64 17.83 -5.16
CA CYS A 49 1.10 16.59 -4.60
C CYS A 49 1.43 16.40 -3.10
N GLY A 50 2.39 17.15 -2.55
CA GLY A 50 2.76 17.11 -1.14
C GLY A 50 3.35 15.77 -0.67
N SER A 51 3.86 14.97 -1.61
CA SER A 51 4.55 13.71 -1.30
C SER A 51 6.00 13.96 -0.93
N ARG A 52 6.41 13.43 0.22
CA ARG A 52 7.80 13.47 0.72
C ARG A 52 8.74 12.61 -0.12
N LEU A 53 8.20 11.59 -0.80
CA LEU A 53 8.99 10.68 -1.64
C LEU A 53 9.61 11.36 -2.85
N VAL A 54 9.08 12.51 -3.27
CA VAL A 54 9.64 13.31 -4.37
C VAL A 54 11.10 13.68 -4.10
N LEU A 55 11.46 14.03 -2.86
CA LEU A 55 12.85 14.34 -2.48
C LEU A 55 13.72 13.08 -2.46
N ALA A 56 13.17 11.95 -2.03
CA ALA A 56 13.88 10.66 -2.10
C ALA A 56 14.14 10.24 -3.56
N TYR A 57 13.18 10.45 -4.46
CA TYR A 57 13.36 10.21 -5.89
C TYR A 57 14.46 11.11 -6.47
N ALA A 58 14.48 12.41 -6.11
CA ALA A 58 15.55 13.31 -6.52
C ALA A 58 16.93 12.85 -6.05
N GLY A 59 17.05 12.42 -4.78
CA GLY A 59 18.30 11.84 -4.26
C GLY A 59 18.74 10.60 -5.04
N GLY A 60 17.82 9.66 -5.31
CA GLY A 60 18.11 8.48 -6.12
C GLY A 60 18.50 8.80 -7.57
N PHE A 61 17.82 9.77 -8.21
CA PHE A 61 18.17 10.23 -9.55
C PHE A 61 19.55 10.90 -9.58
N ILE A 62 19.92 11.71 -8.58
CA ILE A 62 21.26 12.30 -8.49
C ILE A 62 22.32 11.20 -8.42
N LEU A 63 22.15 10.21 -7.53
CA LEU A 63 23.11 9.11 -7.37
C LEU A 63 23.28 8.32 -8.68
N LEU A 64 22.18 7.94 -9.33
CA LEU A 64 22.21 7.23 -10.60
C LEU A 64 22.83 8.08 -11.71
N ALA A 65 22.47 9.35 -11.80
CA ALA A 65 22.99 10.27 -12.81
C ALA A 65 24.50 10.49 -12.68
N LEU A 66 25.00 10.70 -11.47
CA LEU A 66 26.43 10.84 -11.19
C LEU A 66 27.18 9.55 -11.52
N LEU A 67 26.66 8.39 -11.11
CA LEU A 67 27.25 7.08 -11.40
C LEU A 67 27.34 6.82 -12.90
N TRP A 68 26.26 7.10 -13.65
CA TRP A 68 26.24 6.91 -15.11
C TRP A 68 27.15 7.91 -15.82
N CYS A 69 27.15 9.18 -15.41
CA CYS A 69 28.02 10.18 -16.01
C CYS A 69 29.51 9.86 -15.79
N ALA A 70 29.87 9.28 -14.65
CA ALA A 70 31.24 8.87 -14.34
C ALA A 70 31.69 7.63 -15.13
N ARG A 71 30.75 6.73 -15.48
CA ARG A 71 31.05 5.46 -16.17
C ARG A 71 30.87 5.51 -17.68
N ALA A 72 30.14 6.51 -18.18
CA ALA A 72 29.84 6.65 -19.59
C ALA A 72 31.10 6.93 -20.42
N ASP A 73 31.30 6.16 -21.48
CA ASP A 73 32.40 6.36 -22.41
C ASP A 73 32.03 7.43 -23.45
N SER A 74 32.60 8.63 -23.31
CA SER A 74 32.32 9.75 -24.21
C SER A 74 32.81 9.55 -25.64
N SER A 75 33.67 8.55 -25.90
CA SER A 75 34.09 8.20 -27.26
C SER A 75 33.01 7.47 -28.07
N THR A 76 32.01 6.90 -27.39
CA THR A 76 30.92 6.14 -28.02
C THR A 76 29.63 6.96 -28.07
N GLU A 77 28.83 6.81 -29.13
CA GLU A 77 27.51 7.44 -29.24
C GLU A 77 26.60 7.05 -28.07
N SER A 78 26.56 5.76 -27.72
CA SER A 78 25.78 5.26 -26.59
C SER A 78 26.20 5.89 -25.24
N GLY A 79 27.50 6.08 -25.02
CA GLY A 79 28.00 6.76 -23.82
C GLY A 79 27.72 8.26 -23.81
N GLN A 80 27.71 8.93 -24.97
CA GLN A 80 27.28 10.33 -25.08
C GLN A 80 25.81 10.50 -24.71
N HIS A 81 24.91 9.65 -25.24
CA HIS A 81 23.49 9.65 -24.87
C HIS A 81 23.29 9.34 -23.38
N ALA A 82 24.02 8.36 -22.83
CA ALA A 82 23.98 8.02 -21.42
C ALA A 82 24.38 9.20 -20.51
N ARG A 83 25.45 9.92 -20.87
CA ARG A 83 25.89 11.12 -20.16
C ARG A 83 24.91 12.29 -20.31
N GLN A 84 24.27 12.43 -21.47
CA GLN A 84 23.24 13.45 -21.69
C GLN A 84 21.99 13.18 -20.84
N LEU A 85 21.56 11.92 -20.72
CA LEU A 85 20.48 11.53 -19.82
C LEU A 85 20.82 11.83 -18.36
N GLY A 86 22.04 11.49 -17.92
CA GLY A 86 22.50 11.84 -16.57
C GLY A 86 22.45 13.34 -16.30
N LYS A 87 22.92 14.18 -17.24
CA LYS A 87 22.79 15.65 -17.13
C LYS A 87 21.32 16.10 -17.09
N ALA A 88 20.45 15.50 -17.91
CA ALA A 88 19.02 15.81 -17.93
C ALA A 88 18.35 15.49 -16.58
N LEU A 89 18.68 14.35 -15.97
CA LEU A 89 18.21 13.99 -14.63
C LEU A 89 18.69 14.97 -13.56
N LEU A 90 19.95 15.43 -13.61
CA LEU A 90 20.45 16.45 -12.68
C LEU A 90 19.71 17.78 -12.84
N MET A 91 19.43 18.21 -14.07
CA MET A 91 18.60 19.40 -14.33
C MET A 91 17.18 19.22 -13.79
N ALA A 92 16.56 18.06 -14.01
CA ALA A 92 15.25 17.73 -13.46
C ALA A 92 15.23 17.77 -11.92
N CYS A 93 16.28 17.27 -11.27
CA CYS A 93 16.43 17.36 -9.82
C CYS A 93 16.56 18.82 -9.35
N GLY A 94 17.29 19.65 -10.10
CA GLY A 94 17.35 21.09 -9.87
C GLY A 94 15.95 21.74 -9.91
N TYR A 95 15.13 21.39 -10.90
CA TYR A 95 13.73 21.85 -10.96
C TYR A 95 12.89 21.32 -9.81
N ILE A 96 13.03 20.05 -9.41
CA ILE A 96 12.31 19.50 -8.25
C ILE A 96 12.65 20.28 -6.99
N VAL A 97 13.94 20.51 -6.70
CA VAL A 97 14.35 21.27 -5.51
C VAL A 97 13.81 22.70 -5.58
N LEU A 98 13.94 23.35 -6.75
CA LEU A 98 13.44 24.70 -6.97
C LEU A 98 11.93 24.80 -6.71
N THR A 99 11.12 23.92 -7.29
CA THR A 99 9.66 23.97 -7.13
C THR A 99 9.22 23.62 -5.71
N GLN A 100 9.95 22.75 -4.99
CA GLN A 100 9.66 22.44 -3.58
C GLN A 100 9.86 23.67 -2.67
N LEU A 101 10.86 24.50 -2.95
CA LEU A 101 11.16 25.73 -2.22
C LEU A 101 10.24 26.88 -2.61
N LEU A 102 9.88 26.99 -3.89
CA LEU A 102 9.04 28.08 -4.41
C LEU A 102 7.53 27.84 -4.25
N LEU A 103 7.09 26.63 -3.87
CA LEU A 103 5.66 26.33 -3.79
C LEU A 103 4.93 27.25 -2.81
N GLU A 104 5.47 27.44 -1.60
CA GLU A 104 4.81 28.25 -0.58
C GLU A 104 4.66 29.73 -1.03
N PRO A 105 5.72 30.42 -1.47
CA PRO A 105 5.59 31.75 -2.09
C PRO A 105 4.59 31.79 -3.26
N LEU A 106 4.58 30.76 -4.10
CA LEU A 106 3.65 30.68 -5.24
C LEU A 106 2.19 30.56 -4.77
N THR A 107 1.92 29.73 -3.76
CA THR A 107 0.56 29.58 -3.21
C THR A 107 0.07 30.87 -2.53
N GLN A 108 0.96 31.61 -1.87
CA GLN A 108 0.66 32.92 -1.30
C GLN A 108 0.32 33.94 -2.39
N LEU A 109 1.10 33.99 -3.47
CA LEU A 109 0.85 34.86 -4.62
C LEU A 109 -0.50 34.55 -5.29
N LEU A 110 -0.79 33.26 -5.52
CA LEU A 110 -2.06 32.83 -6.12
C LEU A 110 -3.26 33.16 -5.22
N SER A 111 -3.10 32.98 -3.91
CA SER A 111 -4.10 33.38 -2.93
C SER A 111 -4.34 34.90 -2.94
N ALA A 112 -3.28 35.70 -3.04
CA ALA A 112 -3.38 37.15 -3.19
C ALA A 112 -4.06 37.57 -4.51
N ALA A 113 -3.90 36.78 -5.57
CA ALA A 113 -4.58 36.98 -6.86
C ALA A 113 -6.06 36.51 -6.85
N GLY A 114 -6.60 36.08 -5.70
CA GLY A 114 -7.99 35.65 -5.55
C GLY A 114 -8.24 34.17 -5.84
N TRP A 115 -7.19 33.38 -6.08
CA TRP A 115 -7.31 31.94 -6.33
C TRP A 115 -7.14 31.18 -5.01
N GLN A 116 -8.18 30.46 -4.58
CA GLN A 116 -8.12 29.65 -3.36
C GLN A 116 -7.29 28.37 -3.58
N VAL A 117 -5.98 28.54 -3.47
CA VAL A 117 -5.01 27.46 -3.59
C VAL A 117 -4.43 27.15 -2.22
N SER A 118 -4.64 25.93 -1.74
CA SER A 118 -3.97 25.40 -0.55
C SER A 118 -3.12 24.19 -0.94
N GLY A 119 -1.88 24.16 -0.47
CA GLY A 119 -0.95 23.07 -0.75
C GLY A 119 0.35 23.24 0.03
N THR A 120 0.74 22.20 0.76
CA THR A 120 2.04 22.12 1.43
C THR A 120 2.95 21.21 0.62
N SER A 121 4.17 21.66 0.35
CA SER A 121 5.16 20.87 -0.39
C SER A 121 5.58 19.63 0.40
N GLY A 122 6.18 18.66 -0.29
CA GLY A 122 6.79 17.49 0.38
C GLY A 122 7.88 17.91 1.38
N ALA A 123 8.65 18.96 1.05
CA ALA A 123 9.65 19.55 1.94
C ALA A 123 9.02 20.18 3.20
N GLY A 124 7.97 20.98 3.06
CA GLY A 124 7.28 21.58 4.22
C GLY A 124 6.76 20.53 5.19
N ARG A 125 6.21 19.42 4.68
CA ARG A 125 5.74 18.28 5.49
C ARG A 125 6.84 17.44 6.13
N LEU A 126 8.08 17.54 5.65
CA LEU A 126 9.22 16.86 6.29
C LEU A 126 9.65 17.60 7.55
N MET A 127 9.41 18.91 7.62
CA MET A 127 9.77 19.77 8.74
C MET A 127 8.72 19.74 9.88
N GLU A 128 7.55 19.11 9.67
CA GLU A 128 6.52 18.91 10.70
C GLU A 128 6.94 17.86 11.74
N ALA A 129 6.72 18.15 13.03
CA ALA A 129 7.04 17.24 14.14
C ALA A 129 6.17 15.95 14.12
N GLY A 130 6.71 14.83 14.63
CA GLY A 130 6.00 13.53 14.68
C GLY A 130 6.21 12.62 13.46
N PHE A 131 7.17 12.95 12.58
CA PHE A 131 7.44 12.19 11.37
C PHE A 131 7.77 10.71 11.64
N GLY A 132 7.01 9.83 10.97
CA GLY A 132 7.31 8.40 10.89
C GLY A 132 7.09 7.63 12.20
N ALA A 133 6.57 8.24 13.26
CA ALA A 133 6.36 7.56 14.54
C ALA A 133 5.50 6.30 14.40
N ARG A 134 4.35 6.41 13.72
CA ARG A 134 3.49 5.25 13.44
C ARG A 134 4.16 4.21 12.54
N ARG A 135 4.90 4.63 11.51
CA ARG A 135 5.64 3.71 10.62
C ARG A 135 6.70 2.92 11.40
N ARG A 136 7.43 3.54 12.32
CA ARG A 136 8.42 2.86 13.18
C ARG A 136 7.76 1.80 14.06
N VAL A 137 6.56 2.08 14.59
CA VAL A 137 5.78 1.07 15.33
C VAL A 137 5.43 -0.11 14.42
N GLU A 138 4.93 0.14 13.21
CA GLU A 138 4.59 -0.94 12.26
C GLU A 138 5.81 -1.74 11.79
N TRP A 139 6.96 -1.11 11.59
CA TRP A 139 8.23 -1.80 11.31
C TRP A 139 8.65 -2.70 12.47
N SER A 140 8.51 -2.20 13.71
CA SER A 140 8.83 -2.94 14.92
C SER A 140 7.90 -4.15 15.11
N LYS A 141 6.61 -4.00 14.79
CA LYS A 141 5.67 -5.12 14.77
C LYS A 141 6.03 -6.15 13.71
N ALA A 142 6.32 -5.71 12.48
CA ALA A 142 6.72 -6.62 11.40
C ALA A 142 7.98 -7.39 11.76
N TRP A 143 8.95 -6.74 12.39
CA TRP A 143 10.13 -7.41 12.92
C TRP A 143 9.79 -8.42 14.02
N GLN A 144 8.92 -8.07 14.97
CA GLN A 144 8.48 -9.01 16.01
C GLN A 144 7.77 -10.24 15.40
N VAL A 145 6.95 -10.05 14.37
CA VAL A 145 6.30 -11.14 13.63
C VAL A 145 7.35 -12.03 12.94
N PHE A 146 8.35 -11.43 12.29
CA PHE A 146 9.46 -12.18 11.69
C PHE A 146 10.22 -12.99 12.74
N LEU A 147 10.56 -12.41 13.89
CA LEU A 147 11.25 -13.14 14.96
C LEU A 147 10.43 -14.32 15.50
N ALA A 148 9.09 -14.20 15.53
CA ALA A 148 8.21 -15.29 15.93
C ALA A 148 8.07 -16.38 14.85
N HIS A 149 8.21 -16.02 13.56
CA HIS A 149 8.04 -16.93 12.42
C HIS A 149 9.17 -16.79 11.37
N PRO A 150 10.43 -17.11 11.73
CA PRO A 150 11.59 -16.68 10.95
C PRO A 150 11.77 -17.36 9.59
N LEU A 151 11.29 -18.60 9.42
CA LEU A 151 11.53 -19.36 8.19
C LEU A 151 10.50 -19.05 7.10
N PHE A 152 9.22 -19.19 7.44
CA PHE A 152 8.09 -19.12 6.49
C PHE A 152 7.17 -17.93 6.71
N GLY A 153 7.38 -17.13 7.77
CA GLY A 153 6.48 -16.04 8.13
C GLY A 153 5.10 -16.53 8.53
N VAL A 154 4.13 -15.61 8.55
CA VAL A 154 2.73 -15.88 8.92
C VAL A 154 1.82 -16.17 7.72
N GLY A 155 2.39 -16.28 6.52
CA GLY A 155 1.64 -16.40 5.27
C GLY A 155 1.31 -15.06 4.64
N TRP A 156 1.14 -15.07 3.31
CA TRP A 156 0.84 -13.89 2.51
C TRP A 156 -0.46 -13.21 2.98
N GLY A 157 -0.40 -11.91 3.27
CA GLY A 157 -1.51 -11.15 3.83
C GLY A 157 -1.81 -11.37 5.32
N GLY A 158 -1.05 -12.23 6.02
CA GLY A 158 -1.24 -12.48 7.45
C GLY A 158 -0.74 -11.34 8.35
N PHE A 159 0.06 -10.40 7.82
CA PHE A 159 0.64 -9.31 8.62
C PHE A 159 -0.42 -8.41 9.25
N ALA A 160 -1.50 -8.09 8.53
CA ALA A 160 -2.53 -7.16 9.02
C ALA A 160 -3.19 -7.67 10.31
N HIS A 161 -3.50 -8.98 10.36
CA HIS A 161 -4.01 -9.64 11.57
C HIS A 161 -3.01 -9.55 12.73
N GLN A 162 -1.75 -9.89 12.47
CA GLN A 162 -0.70 -9.81 13.48
C GLN A 162 -0.46 -8.39 13.98
N SER A 163 -0.49 -7.39 13.11
CA SER A 163 -0.31 -5.98 13.49
C SER A 163 -1.43 -5.50 14.42
N VAL A 164 -2.68 -5.89 14.15
CA VAL A 164 -3.82 -5.57 15.02
C VAL A 164 -3.74 -6.33 16.35
N ALA A 165 -3.35 -7.61 16.33
CA ALA A 165 -3.12 -8.37 17.55
C ALA A 165 -2.01 -7.73 18.40
N LEU A 166 -0.90 -7.30 17.80
CA LEU A 166 0.20 -6.62 18.48
C LEU A 166 -0.17 -5.19 18.93
N GLU A 167 -1.16 -4.55 18.32
CA GLU A 167 -1.70 -3.29 18.83
C GLU A 167 -2.36 -3.51 20.20
N ALA A 168 -3.12 -4.59 20.38
CA ALA A 168 -3.74 -4.89 21.67
C ALA A 168 -2.74 -5.55 22.66
N PHE A 169 -1.96 -6.53 22.22
CA PHE A 169 -1.25 -7.44 23.12
C PHE A 169 0.28 -7.31 23.05
N GLY A 170 0.81 -6.54 22.10
CA GLY A 170 2.24 -6.42 21.85
C GLY A 170 2.98 -5.45 22.78
N GLY A 171 2.27 -4.65 23.58
CA GLY A 171 2.90 -3.68 24.49
C GLY A 171 3.70 -2.57 23.79
N PHE A 172 3.36 -2.24 22.53
CA PHE A 172 3.95 -1.12 21.78
C PHE A 172 3.32 0.23 22.14
N PRO A 173 4.06 1.34 21.99
CA PRO A 173 3.55 2.70 22.17
C PRO A 173 2.31 2.96 21.31
N LYS A 174 1.27 3.57 21.90
CA LYS A 174 0.06 3.92 21.15
C LYS A 174 0.28 5.18 20.33
N THR A 175 0.13 5.03 19.02
CA THR A 175 0.08 6.12 18.05
C THR A 175 -1.12 5.84 17.15
N SER A 176 -2.29 6.39 17.46
CA SER A 176 -3.51 5.99 16.75
C SER A 176 -3.71 6.76 15.45
N GLU A 177 -3.97 6.04 14.35
CA GLU A 177 -4.55 6.60 13.13
C GLU A 177 -5.95 6.02 12.82
N SER A 178 -6.47 5.11 13.67
CA SER A 178 -7.77 4.42 13.54
C SER A 178 -8.12 3.90 12.13
N VAL A 179 -7.10 3.48 11.38
CA VAL A 179 -7.23 2.92 10.04
C VAL A 179 -6.46 1.60 10.01
N LEU A 180 -6.95 0.64 9.21
CA LEU A 180 -6.27 -0.65 9.06
C LEU A 180 -4.93 -0.45 8.33
N PHE A 181 -3.85 -0.78 9.01
CA PHE A 181 -2.54 -0.97 8.39
C PHE A 181 -2.50 -2.36 7.77
N THR A 182 -2.78 -2.43 6.47
CA THR A 182 -2.69 -3.70 5.72
C THR A 182 -1.26 -4.15 5.50
N HIS A 183 -0.30 -3.23 5.59
CA HIS A 183 1.13 -3.47 5.38
C HIS A 183 1.95 -2.64 6.38
N SER A 184 3.18 -3.07 6.63
CA SER A 184 4.16 -2.41 7.50
C SER A 184 4.75 -1.13 6.90
N HIS A 185 4.42 -0.79 5.65
CA HIS A 185 5.01 0.34 4.91
C HIS A 185 6.52 0.23 4.71
N ASN A 186 7.08 -0.99 4.70
CA ASN A 186 8.44 -1.28 4.26
C ASN A 186 8.46 -2.66 3.60
N LEU A 187 8.84 -2.74 2.32
CA LEU A 187 8.80 -3.98 1.55
C LEU A 187 9.55 -5.14 2.23
N PHE A 188 10.75 -4.89 2.78
CA PHE A 188 11.54 -5.96 3.39
C PHE A 188 10.95 -6.41 4.72
N ALA A 189 10.53 -5.47 5.57
CA ALA A 189 9.87 -5.81 6.83
C ALA A 189 8.57 -6.60 6.57
N GLN A 190 7.81 -6.20 5.55
CA GLN A 190 6.61 -6.92 5.12
C GLN A 190 6.92 -8.34 4.64
N LEU A 191 7.87 -8.49 3.73
CA LEU A 191 8.24 -9.80 3.17
C LEU A 191 8.76 -10.74 4.27
N LEU A 192 9.56 -10.23 5.20
CA LEU A 192 10.07 -11.01 6.33
C LEU A 192 8.94 -11.48 7.24
N ALA A 193 7.97 -10.61 7.56
CA ALA A 193 6.83 -10.99 8.39
C ALA A 193 5.93 -12.04 7.71
N GLU A 194 5.63 -11.87 6.41
CA GLU A 194 4.65 -12.71 5.72
C GLU A 194 5.23 -14.00 5.14
N THR A 195 6.49 -13.97 4.69
CA THR A 195 7.11 -15.09 3.95
C THR A 195 8.37 -15.64 4.62
N GLY A 196 8.80 -15.02 5.72
CA GLY A 196 10.01 -15.39 6.44
C GLY A 196 11.27 -15.16 5.61
N LEU A 197 12.38 -15.70 6.09
CA LEU A 197 13.68 -15.59 5.44
C LEU A 197 13.69 -16.29 4.08
N ILE A 198 12.98 -17.42 3.93
CA ILE A 198 12.99 -18.20 2.69
C ILE A 198 12.33 -17.41 1.56
N GLY A 199 11.09 -16.97 1.75
CA GLY A 199 10.38 -16.21 0.72
C GLY A 199 11.03 -14.86 0.43
N THR A 200 11.49 -14.16 1.47
CA THR A 200 12.24 -12.91 1.31
C THR A 200 13.52 -13.12 0.50
N SER A 201 14.28 -14.18 0.79
CA SER A 201 15.52 -14.46 0.06
C SER A 201 15.26 -14.76 -1.42
N ILE A 202 14.20 -15.49 -1.75
CA ILE A 202 13.83 -15.75 -3.14
C ILE A 202 13.56 -14.43 -3.88
N VAL A 203 12.76 -13.54 -3.28
CA VAL A 203 12.44 -12.24 -3.89
C VAL A 203 13.68 -11.36 -4.00
N VAL A 204 14.46 -11.21 -2.93
CA VAL A 204 15.66 -10.36 -2.91
C VAL A 204 16.71 -10.86 -3.89
N VAL A 205 17.01 -12.16 -3.88
CA VAL A 205 17.98 -12.75 -4.81
C VAL A 205 17.48 -12.60 -6.24
N GLY A 206 16.20 -12.84 -6.52
CA GLY A 206 15.62 -12.62 -7.85
C GLY A 206 15.72 -11.17 -8.32
N LEU A 207 15.41 -10.20 -7.45
CA LEU A 207 15.56 -8.78 -7.74
C LEU A 207 17.01 -8.40 -8.01
N LEU A 208 17.95 -8.83 -7.18
CA LEU A 208 19.37 -8.55 -7.36
C LEU A 208 19.93 -9.23 -8.61
N TRP A 209 19.55 -10.48 -8.85
CA TRP A 209 19.92 -11.23 -10.05
C TRP A 209 19.52 -10.46 -11.30
N CYS A 210 18.30 -9.92 -11.35
CA CYS A 210 17.77 -9.11 -12.44
C CYS A 210 18.34 -7.68 -12.52
N LEU A 211 18.61 -7.01 -11.39
CA LEU A 211 18.97 -5.58 -11.40
C LEU A 211 20.47 -5.30 -11.45
N LEU A 212 21.32 -6.12 -10.82
CA LEU A 212 22.77 -5.93 -10.83
C LEU A 212 23.40 -5.93 -12.23
N PRO A 213 22.92 -6.71 -13.21
CA PRO A 213 23.46 -6.73 -14.57
C PRO A 213 23.41 -5.38 -15.30
N TYR A 214 22.45 -4.51 -14.97
CA TYR A 214 22.40 -3.14 -15.51
C TYR A 214 23.63 -2.31 -15.16
N PHE A 215 24.30 -2.62 -14.06
CA PHE A 215 25.48 -1.89 -13.57
C PHE A 215 26.82 -2.46 -14.09
N ARG A 216 26.78 -3.42 -15.03
CA ARG A 216 27.99 -3.92 -15.72
C ARG A 216 28.58 -2.83 -16.62
N LYS A 217 29.90 -2.77 -16.77
CA LYS A 217 30.59 -1.70 -17.51
C LYS A 217 30.09 -1.55 -18.95
N ASN A 218 29.87 -2.66 -19.65
CA ASN A 218 29.35 -2.70 -21.02
C ASN A 218 27.84 -2.42 -21.14
N GLN A 219 27.13 -2.20 -20.04
CA GLN A 219 25.70 -1.92 -20.00
C GLN A 219 25.41 -0.44 -19.65
N THR A 220 26.42 0.43 -19.71
CA THR A 220 26.27 1.87 -19.40
C THR A 220 25.63 2.63 -20.56
N THR A 221 24.31 2.43 -20.77
CA THR A 221 23.53 3.08 -21.84
C THR A 221 22.42 3.96 -21.27
N ALA A 222 21.80 4.79 -22.13
CA ALA A 222 20.68 5.66 -21.74
C ALA A 222 19.41 4.84 -21.42
N GLU A 223 19.15 3.77 -22.17
CA GLU A 223 18.01 2.86 -21.97
C GLU A 223 18.11 2.19 -20.60
N ASN A 224 19.29 1.69 -20.25
CA ASN A 224 19.52 1.04 -18.96
C ASN A 224 19.42 2.04 -17.80
N LEU A 225 19.89 3.28 -17.96
CA LEU A 225 19.68 4.33 -16.96
C LEU A 225 18.19 4.66 -16.78
N LEU A 226 17.41 4.72 -17.86
CA LEU A 226 15.96 4.89 -17.77
C LEU A 226 15.33 3.74 -16.97
N LEU A 227 15.59 2.49 -17.36
CA LEU A 227 15.00 1.31 -16.73
C LEU A 227 15.35 1.22 -15.23
N VAL A 228 16.62 1.43 -14.88
CA VAL A 228 17.07 1.46 -13.47
C VAL A 228 16.44 2.64 -12.71
N SER A 229 16.24 3.79 -13.36
CA SER A 229 15.54 4.94 -12.75
C SER A 229 14.08 4.61 -12.45
N LEU A 230 13.37 3.92 -13.35
CA LEU A 230 11.99 3.47 -13.12
C LEU A 230 11.91 2.48 -11.94
N ALA A 231 12.81 1.48 -11.92
CA ALA A 231 12.91 0.52 -10.82
C ALA A 231 13.26 1.21 -9.50
N MET A 232 14.18 2.19 -9.51
CA MET A 232 14.56 2.96 -8.33
C MET A 232 13.36 3.71 -7.74
N VAL A 233 12.54 4.38 -8.57
CA VAL A 233 11.32 5.05 -8.10
C VAL A 233 10.36 4.03 -7.46
N THR A 234 10.13 2.89 -8.12
CA THR A 234 9.19 1.87 -7.63
C THR A 234 9.65 1.20 -6.33
N LEU A 235 10.91 0.76 -6.27
CA LEU A 235 11.48 0.10 -5.10
C LEU A 235 11.67 1.11 -3.96
N GLY A 236 12.11 2.32 -4.26
CA GLY A 236 12.23 3.41 -3.29
C GLY A 236 10.88 3.78 -2.67
N HIS A 237 9.82 3.89 -3.48
CA HIS A 237 8.46 4.07 -2.98
C HIS A 237 8.01 2.88 -2.11
N SER A 238 8.38 1.66 -2.48
CA SER A 238 8.05 0.44 -1.72
C SER A 238 8.74 0.33 -0.35
N MET A 239 9.72 1.19 -0.05
CA MET A 239 10.32 1.27 1.29
C MET A 239 9.47 2.07 2.28
N PHE A 240 8.47 2.82 1.82
CA PHE A 240 7.68 3.74 2.64
C PHE A 240 6.16 3.57 2.47
N GLU A 241 5.74 2.87 1.42
CA GLU A 241 4.36 2.51 1.09
C GLU A 241 4.37 1.16 0.35
N TYR A 242 3.22 0.71 -0.14
CA TYR A 242 3.03 -0.62 -0.75
C TYR A 242 2.58 -0.55 -2.23
N PRO A 243 3.25 0.22 -3.13
CA PRO A 243 2.84 0.33 -4.52
C PRO A 243 2.90 -1.02 -5.27
N LEU A 244 3.78 -1.93 -4.87
CA LEU A 244 3.90 -3.26 -5.50
C LEU A 244 2.68 -4.18 -5.28
N TRP A 245 1.78 -3.84 -4.35
CA TRP A 245 0.48 -4.50 -4.21
C TRP A 245 -0.58 -3.96 -5.18
N TYR A 246 -0.23 -2.97 -6.01
CA TYR A 246 -1.07 -2.49 -7.10
C TYR A 246 -0.47 -2.93 -8.44
N LEU A 247 -1.32 -3.60 -9.23
CA LEU A 247 -0.93 -4.20 -10.50
C LEU A 247 -0.18 -3.26 -11.46
N PRO A 248 -0.56 -1.97 -11.64
CA PRO A 248 0.16 -1.07 -12.54
C PRO A 248 1.64 -0.88 -12.18
N PHE A 249 1.97 -0.74 -10.89
CA PHE A 249 3.34 -0.53 -10.45
C PHE A 249 4.14 -1.83 -10.47
N LEU A 250 3.51 -2.94 -10.07
CA LEU A 250 4.11 -4.27 -10.17
C LEU A 250 4.45 -4.62 -11.62
N CYS A 251 3.51 -4.43 -12.56
CA CYS A 251 3.75 -4.64 -13.99
C CYS A 251 4.89 -3.75 -14.51
N GLY A 252 4.95 -2.48 -14.10
CA GLY A 252 6.06 -1.60 -14.45
C GLY A 252 7.42 -2.15 -14.00
N LEU A 253 7.52 -2.62 -12.75
CA LEU A 253 8.74 -3.27 -12.26
C LEU A 253 9.03 -4.56 -13.03
N MET A 254 8.04 -5.41 -13.28
CA MET A 254 8.21 -6.66 -14.03
C MET A 254 8.71 -6.43 -15.46
N ILE A 255 8.25 -5.37 -16.12
CA ILE A 255 8.78 -4.96 -17.43
C ILE A 255 10.27 -4.62 -17.31
N VAL A 256 10.66 -3.83 -16.32
CA VAL A 256 12.08 -3.53 -16.08
C VAL A 256 12.86 -4.82 -15.85
N LEU A 257 12.43 -5.70 -14.94
CA LEU A 257 13.13 -6.96 -14.68
C LEU A 257 13.23 -7.87 -15.92
N SER A 258 12.19 -7.89 -16.77
CA SER A 258 12.17 -8.68 -18.00
C SER A 258 13.13 -8.18 -19.08
N LEU A 259 13.45 -6.89 -19.06
CA LEU A 259 14.40 -6.24 -19.96
C LEU A 259 15.84 -6.24 -19.39
N SER A 260 16.10 -7.06 -18.37
CA SER A 260 17.42 -7.16 -17.76
C SER A 260 18.48 -7.64 -18.76
N PRO A 261 19.71 -7.10 -18.75
CA PRO A 261 20.81 -7.52 -19.64
C PRO A 261 21.39 -8.92 -19.36
N ILE A 262 20.64 -9.79 -18.70
CA ILE A 262 21.06 -11.17 -18.44
C ILE A 262 20.94 -11.96 -19.72
N GLY A 263 21.91 -12.84 -19.99
CA GLY A 263 21.76 -13.83 -21.05
C GLY A 263 20.54 -14.68 -20.76
N GLY A 264 19.49 -14.52 -21.55
CA GLY A 264 18.23 -15.23 -21.35
C GLY A 264 18.41 -16.75 -21.43
N VAL A 265 17.58 -17.49 -20.71
CA VAL A 265 17.44 -18.94 -20.93
C VAL A 265 16.54 -19.12 -22.14
N THR A 266 17.11 -19.51 -23.27
CA THR A 266 16.33 -19.83 -24.48
C THR A 266 15.72 -21.22 -24.31
N LEU A 267 14.43 -21.25 -23.97
CA LEU A 267 13.65 -22.48 -24.04
C LEU A 267 13.35 -22.77 -25.52
N GLY A 268 13.72 -23.95 -26.00
CA GLY A 268 13.50 -24.42 -27.38
C GLY A 268 12.03 -24.73 -27.69
N VAL A 269 11.14 -23.75 -27.46
CA VAL A 269 9.70 -23.88 -27.71
C VAL A 269 9.41 -23.49 -29.15
N ARG A 270 8.61 -24.30 -29.85
CA ARG A 270 8.17 -24.00 -31.22
C ARG A 270 7.45 -22.65 -31.27
N PRO A 271 7.71 -21.78 -32.27
CA PRO A 271 7.11 -20.43 -32.35
C PRO A 271 5.58 -20.40 -32.33
N GLN A 272 4.93 -21.43 -32.89
CA GLN A 272 3.47 -21.56 -32.89
C GLN A 272 2.92 -21.71 -31.47
N PHE A 273 3.58 -22.48 -30.61
CA PHE A 273 3.18 -22.65 -29.21
C PHE A 273 3.38 -21.37 -28.41
N GLN A 274 4.46 -20.62 -28.68
CA GLN A 274 4.68 -19.31 -28.06
C GLN A 274 3.56 -18.32 -28.45
N LYS A 275 3.21 -18.25 -29.74
CA LYS A 275 2.11 -17.40 -30.22
C LYS A 275 0.78 -17.80 -29.59
N LEU A 276 0.48 -19.10 -29.53
CA LEU A 276 -0.75 -19.61 -28.94
C LEU A 276 -0.80 -19.31 -27.44
N ALA A 277 0.28 -19.55 -26.70
CA ALA A 277 0.36 -19.26 -25.27
C ALA A 277 0.19 -17.76 -24.99
N SER A 278 0.89 -16.89 -25.73
CA SER A 278 0.72 -15.44 -25.60
C SER A 278 -0.70 -14.99 -25.94
N ALA A 279 -1.30 -15.53 -27.01
CA ALA A 279 -2.70 -15.25 -27.36
C ALA A 279 -3.67 -15.69 -26.25
N MET A 280 -3.45 -16.88 -25.67
CA MET A 280 -4.26 -17.39 -24.57
C MET A 280 -4.13 -16.51 -23.31
N VAL A 281 -2.91 -16.06 -22.96
CA VAL A 281 -2.69 -15.14 -21.84
C VAL A 281 -3.43 -13.82 -22.07
N VAL A 282 -3.35 -13.26 -23.28
CA VAL A 282 -4.06 -12.02 -23.63
C VAL A 282 -5.58 -12.22 -23.58
N LEU A 283 -6.09 -13.33 -24.09
CA LEU A 283 -7.52 -13.65 -24.05
C LEU A 283 -8.02 -13.83 -22.62
N LEU A 284 -7.30 -14.57 -21.78
CA LEU A 284 -7.66 -14.77 -20.37
C LEU A 284 -7.59 -13.47 -19.58
N ALA A 285 -6.56 -12.64 -19.81
CA ALA A 285 -6.46 -11.32 -19.18
C ALA A 285 -7.60 -10.39 -19.64
N GLY A 286 -7.92 -10.38 -20.93
CA GLY A 286 -9.04 -9.61 -21.48
C GLY A 286 -10.38 -10.06 -20.92
N TRP A 287 -10.61 -11.38 -20.85
CA TRP A 287 -11.80 -11.97 -20.22
C TRP A 287 -11.91 -11.59 -18.75
N TYR A 288 -10.81 -11.68 -17.99
CA TYR A 288 -10.77 -11.29 -16.58
C TYR A 288 -11.08 -9.81 -16.40
N LEU A 289 -10.54 -8.93 -17.25
CA LEU A 289 -10.83 -7.49 -17.20
C LEU A 289 -12.31 -7.20 -17.51
N ALA A 290 -12.86 -7.83 -18.55
CA ALA A 290 -14.26 -7.61 -18.95
C ALA A 290 -15.24 -8.09 -17.87
N THR A 291 -15.06 -9.30 -17.35
CA THR A 291 -15.90 -9.87 -16.30
C THR A 291 -15.67 -9.18 -14.95
N GLY A 292 -14.41 -8.89 -14.62
CA GLY A 292 -14.04 -8.23 -13.37
C GLY A 292 -14.53 -6.80 -13.26
N ALA A 293 -14.68 -6.08 -14.37
CA ALA A 293 -15.27 -4.74 -14.37
C ALA A 293 -16.72 -4.76 -13.89
N ALA A 294 -17.54 -5.69 -14.40
CA ALA A 294 -18.94 -5.85 -13.96
C ALA A 294 -19.01 -6.20 -12.47
N VAL A 295 -18.24 -7.21 -12.04
CA VAL A 295 -18.16 -7.63 -10.63
C VAL A 295 -17.74 -6.47 -9.72
N PHE A 296 -16.77 -5.66 -10.14
CA PHE A 296 -16.34 -4.48 -9.38
C PHE A 296 -17.47 -3.45 -9.21
N PHE A 297 -18.23 -3.18 -10.26
CA PHE A 297 -19.38 -2.28 -10.17
C PHE A 297 -20.47 -2.83 -9.25
N ASP A 298 -20.77 -4.13 -9.32
CA ASP A 298 -21.73 -4.77 -8.42
C ASP A 298 -21.28 -4.65 -6.96
N LEU A 299 -20.04 -5.05 -6.65
CA LEU A 299 -19.49 -4.97 -5.30
C LEU A 299 -19.45 -3.55 -4.75
N THR A 300 -19.18 -2.55 -5.59
CA THR A 300 -19.16 -1.14 -5.13
C THR A 300 -20.56 -0.58 -4.88
N GLN A 301 -21.54 -0.94 -5.71
CA GLN A 301 -22.93 -0.52 -5.53
C GLN A 301 -23.61 -1.24 -4.35
N TRP A 302 -23.30 -2.51 -4.15
CA TRP A 302 -23.93 -3.34 -3.12
C TRP A 302 -23.37 -3.10 -1.71
N LYS A 303 -22.44 -2.17 -1.55
CA LYS A 303 -22.02 -1.66 -0.23
C LYS A 303 -23.18 -1.07 0.57
N ILE A 304 -24.15 -0.49 -0.12
CA ILE A 304 -25.33 0.13 0.49
C ILE A 304 -26.51 -0.84 0.33
N LEU A 305 -27.10 -1.23 1.45
CA LEU A 305 -28.30 -2.08 1.45
C LEU A 305 -29.43 -1.35 0.73
N SER A 306 -30.16 -2.11 -0.10
CA SER A 306 -31.40 -1.63 -0.68
C SER A 306 -32.45 -1.48 0.42
N ARG A 307 -33.40 -0.55 0.23
CA ARG A 307 -34.61 -0.47 1.08
C ARG A 307 -35.55 -1.65 0.83
N ASP A 308 -35.42 -2.30 -0.33
CA ASP A 308 -36.20 -3.48 -0.72
C ASP A 308 -35.52 -4.76 -0.20
N PRO A 309 -36.17 -5.53 0.70
CA PRO A 309 -35.64 -6.80 1.20
C PRO A 309 -35.37 -7.85 0.10
N GLN A 310 -36.21 -7.92 -0.94
CA GLN A 310 -36.05 -8.91 -2.01
C GLN A 310 -34.77 -8.67 -2.80
N VAL A 311 -34.44 -7.39 -3.04
CA VAL A 311 -33.17 -7.02 -3.69
C VAL A 311 -31.98 -7.43 -2.84
N ASN A 312 -32.06 -7.27 -1.52
CA ASN A 312 -30.97 -7.67 -0.63
C ASN A 312 -30.81 -9.20 -0.59
N GLU A 313 -31.90 -9.96 -0.61
CA GLU A 313 -31.86 -11.43 -0.68
C GLU A 313 -31.21 -11.91 -1.99
N GLN A 314 -31.59 -11.31 -3.14
CA GLN A 314 -30.95 -11.59 -4.43
C GLN A 314 -29.44 -11.30 -4.40
N ARG A 315 -29.04 -10.15 -3.81
CA ARG A 315 -27.62 -9.79 -3.66
C ARG A 315 -26.86 -10.78 -2.78
N VAL A 316 -27.46 -11.26 -1.69
CA VAL A 316 -26.88 -12.30 -0.84
C VAL A 316 -26.62 -13.58 -1.65
N GLY A 317 -27.60 -14.03 -2.44
CA GLY A 317 -27.43 -15.19 -3.33
C GLY A 317 -26.32 -14.99 -4.36
N ALA A 318 -26.26 -13.80 -4.98
CA ALA A 318 -25.22 -13.45 -5.96
C ALA A 318 -23.82 -13.40 -5.33
N LEU A 319 -23.68 -12.80 -4.14
CA LEU A 319 -22.42 -12.75 -3.39
C LEU A 319 -21.96 -14.13 -2.96
N ALA A 320 -22.87 -15.00 -2.49
CA ALA A 320 -22.54 -16.38 -2.13
C ALA A 320 -22.11 -17.22 -3.35
N ALA A 321 -22.69 -16.97 -4.53
CA ALA A 321 -22.25 -17.59 -5.78
C ALA A 321 -20.86 -17.07 -6.20
N LEU A 322 -20.64 -15.75 -6.13
CA LEU A 322 -19.37 -15.12 -6.45
C LEU A 322 -18.25 -15.57 -5.51
N ALA A 323 -18.56 -15.82 -4.24
CA ALA A 323 -17.60 -16.30 -3.24
C ALA A 323 -16.95 -17.66 -3.61
N ARG A 324 -17.57 -18.43 -4.52
CA ARG A 324 -16.99 -19.67 -5.05
C ARG A 324 -15.87 -19.43 -6.07
N ASN A 325 -15.76 -18.22 -6.60
CA ASN A 325 -14.68 -17.83 -7.50
C ASN A 325 -13.45 -17.43 -6.67
N PRO A 326 -12.32 -18.17 -6.74
CA PRO A 326 -11.14 -17.89 -5.91
C PRO A 326 -10.53 -16.51 -6.16
N LEU A 327 -10.77 -15.88 -7.31
CA LEU A 327 -10.27 -14.54 -7.62
C LEU A 327 -11.06 -13.40 -6.95
N TRP A 328 -12.30 -13.69 -6.52
CA TRP A 328 -13.21 -12.71 -5.92
C TRP A 328 -13.76 -13.17 -4.56
N ALA A 329 -13.29 -14.33 -4.06
CA ALA A 329 -13.84 -14.98 -2.89
C ALA A 329 -13.82 -14.05 -1.68
N TYR A 330 -12.68 -13.43 -1.42
CA TYR A 330 -12.51 -12.53 -0.28
C TYR A 330 -13.38 -11.28 -0.41
N GLU A 331 -13.38 -10.61 -1.56
CA GLU A 331 -14.16 -9.39 -1.79
C GLU A 331 -15.67 -9.67 -1.70
N ALA A 332 -16.11 -10.81 -2.23
CA ALA A 332 -17.50 -11.26 -2.15
C ALA A 332 -17.90 -11.58 -0.71
N GLU A 333 -17.08 -12.34 0.03
CA GLU A 333 -17.31 -12.68 1.44
C GLU A 333 -17.28 -11.43 2.33
N GLN A 334 -16.36 -10.50 2.07
CA GLN A 334 -16.28 -9.23 2.76
C GLN A 334 -17.57 -8.43 2.55
N GLN A 335 -18.07 -8.36 1.31
CA GLN A 335 -19.32 -7.65 1.04
C GLN A 335 -20.52 -8.39 1.61
N LEU A 336 -20.54 -9.72 1.55
CA LEU A 336 -21.59 -10.56 2.15
C LEU A 336 -21.68 -10.33 3.66
N SER A 337 -20.55 -10.12 4.34
CA SER A 337 -20.51 -9.89 5.79
C SER A 337 -21.38 -8.72 6.25
N THR A 338 -21.64 -7.72 5.40
CA THR A 338 -22.49 -6.57 5.74
C THR A 338 -23.99 -6.87 5.64
N TYR A 339 -24.36 -7.99 5.00
CA TYR A 339 -25.74 -8.46 4.87
C TYR A 339 -26.11 -9.47 5.96
N LEU A 340 -25.13 -9.96 6.73
CA LEU A 340 -25.34 -11.00 7.74
C LEU A 340 -25.51 -10.36 9.13
N PRO A 341 -26.69 -10.49 9.77
CA PRO A 341 -26.86 -10.03 11.14
C PRO A 341 -26.08 -10.92 12.11
N SER A 342 -25.45 -10.33 13.13
CA SER A 342 -24.76 -11.08 14.19
C SER A 342 -25.73 -11.53 15.28
N ASP A 343 -26.52 -12.56 14.96
CA ASP A 343 -27.47 -13.23 15.85
C ASP A 343 -27.14 -14.73 15.98
N ARG A 344 -27.98 -15.47 16.71
CA ARG A 344 -27.81 -16.92 16.93
C ARG A 344 -28.17 -17.78 15.71
N HIS A 345 -28.84 -17.21 14.71
CA HIS A 345 -29.24 -17.98 13.53
C HIS A 345 -28.00 -18.26 12.67
N GLN A 346 -27.76 -19.55 12.37
CA GLN A 346 -26.58 -20.00 11.62
C GLN A 346 -25.25 -19.52 12.25
N LEU A 347 -25.21 -19.46 13.58
CA LEU A 347 -24.09 -18.90 14.35
C LEU A 347 -22.73 -19.49 13.95
N ALA A 348 -22.62 -20.82 13.83
CA ALA A 348 -21.37 -21.49 13.48
C ALA A 348 -20.84 -21.05 12.10
N LEU A 349 -21.72 -21.00 11.09
CA LEU A 349 -21.37 -20.56 9.73
C LEU A 349 -20.93 -19.10 9.71
N LYS A 350 -21.69 -18.23 10.40
CA LYS A 350 -21.33 -16.80 10.51
C LYS A 350 -20.00 -16.62 11.22
N ARG A 351 -19.79 -17.32 12.35
CA ARG A 351 -18.53 -17.28 13.09
C ARG A 351 -17.36 -17.66 12.19
N GLU A 352 -17.43 -18.81 11.50
CA GLU A 352 -16.37 -19.26 10.59
C GLU A 352 -16.05 -18.22 9.50
N LEU A 353 -17.07 -17.63 8.88
CA LEU A 353 -16.89 -16.57 7.90
C LEU A 353 -16.12 -15.38 8.49
N PHE A 354 -16.56 -14.87 9.64
CA PHE A 354 -15.93 -13.71 10.29
C PHE A 354 -14.52 -14.02 10.82
N GLU A 355 -14.25 -15.25 11.25
CA GLU A 355 -12.89 -15.71 11.60
C GLU A 355 -11.95 -15.59 10.39
N ARG A 356 -12.37 -16.11 9.22
CA ARG A 356 -11.56 -16.03 7.98
C ARG A 356 -11.36 -14.58 7.52
N LEU A 357 -12.40 -13.75 7.59
CA LEU A 357 -12.30 -12.34 7.22
C LEU A 357 -11.33 -11.57 8.12
N VAL A 358 -11.40 -11.79 9.44
CA VAL A 358 -10.51 -11.15 10.43
C VAL A 358 -9.08 -11.68 10.36
N ALA A 359 -8.89 -12.96 10.01
CA ALA A 359 -7.58 -13.56 9.81
C ALA A 359 -6.82 -12.94 8.63
N TYR A 360 -7.51 -12.44 7.60
CA TYR A 360 -6.88 -11.76 6.47
C TYR A 360 -6.87 -10.24 6.62
N ARG A 361 -8.01 -9.59 6.88
CA ARG A 361 -8.07 -8.13 7.11
C ARG A 361 -9.02 -7.81 8.26
N PRO A 362 -8.48 -7.57 9.47
CA PRO A 362 -9.25 -7.34 10.69
C PRO A 362 -9.85 -5.93 10.74
N PHE A 363 -10.75 -5.61 9.80
CA PHE A 363 -11.45 -4.33 9.78
C PHE A 363 -12.36 -4.15 11.01
N HIS A 364 -12.59 -2.90 11.37
CA HIS A 364 -13.34 -2.53 12.57
C HIS A 364 -14.74 -3.17 12.64
N TYR A 365 -15.48 -3.23 11.51
CA TYR A 365 -16.80 -3.85 11.49
C TYR A 365 -16.72 -5.36 11.73
N GLN A 366 -15.84 -6.05 11.00
CA GLN A 366 -15.66 -7.50 11.07
C GLN A 366 -15.17 -7.95 12.46
N LEU A 367 -14.25 -7.21 13.09
CA LEU A 367 -13.84 -7.47 14.47
C LEU A 367 -14.99 -7.31 15.46
N SER A 368 -15.82 -6.27 15.30
CA SER A 368 -16.99 -6.05 16.14
C SER A 368 -18.00 -7.19 16.01
N GLN A 369 -18.31 -7.62 14.79
CA GLN A 369 -19.21 -8.75 14.56
C GLN A 369 -18.61 -10.06 15.11
N LEU A 370 -17.31 -10.31 14.90
CA LEU A 370 -16.64 -11.50 15.42
C LEU A 370 -16.67 -11.56 16.95
N ALA A 371 -16.43 -10.43 17.64
CA ALA A 371 -16.52 -10.37 19.10
C ALA A 371 -17.93 -10.75 19.59
N ILE A 372 -18.97 -10.25 18.92
CA ILE A 372 -20.37 -10.56 19.25
C ILE A 372 -20.69 -12.03 18.98
N LEU A 373 -20.31 -12.56 17.81
CA LEU A 373 -20.56 -13.95 17.45
C LEU A 373 -19.86 -14.93 18.41
N ARG A 374 -18.61 -14.66 18.79
CA ARG A 374 -17.89 -15.46 19.81
C ARG A 374 -18.58 -15.41 21.18
N ALA A 375 -19.10 -14.25 21.58
CA ALA A 375 -19.85 -14.14 22.83
C ALA A 375 -21.17 -14.93 22.81
N LEU A 376 -21.92 -14.86 21.71
CA LEU A 376 -23.16 -15.62 21.52
C LEU A 376 -22.92 -17.14 21.44
N ASP A 377 -21.72 -17.54 21.03
CA ASP A 377 -21.27 -18.94 20.95
C ASP A 377 -20.64 -19.43 22.27
N ASN A 378 -20.89 -18.72 23.38
CA ASN A 378 -20.39 -19.03 24.72
C ASN A 378 -18.85 -19.09 24.84
N ASP A 379 -18.13 -18.29 24.04
CA ASP A 379 -16.69 -18.12 24.10
C ASP A 379 -16.31 -16.70 24.58
N PRO A 380 -16.50 -16.38 25.88
CA PRO A 380 -16.31 -15.04 26.41
C PRO A 380 -14.83 -14.62 26.43
N VAL A 381 -13.89 -15.56 26.34
CA VAL A 381 -12.45 -15.24 26.28
C VAL A 381 -12.12 -14.72 24.90
N ALA A 382 -12.39 -15.50 23.85
CA ALA A 382 -12.09 -15.10 22.49
C ALA A 382 -12.91 -13.88 22.05
N ALA A 383 -14.12 -13.69 22.58
CA ALA A 383 -14.93 -12.50 22.36
C ALA A 383 -14.26 -11.23 22.90
N ARG A 384 -13.72 -11.28 24.12
CA ARG A 384 -12.99 -10.16 24.74
C ARG A 384 -11.69 -9.87 24.00
N GLU A 385 -10.99 -10.87 23.50
CA GLU A 385 -9.79 -10.68 22.68
C GLU A 385 -10.10 -9.96 21.36
N ALA A 386 -11.15 -10.38 20.65
CA ALA A 386 -11.59 -9.72 19.43
C ALA A 386 -12.02 -8.26 19.69
N MET A 387 -12.70 -8.00 20.81
CA MET A 387 -13.06 -6.64 21.22
C MET A 387 -11.85 -5.81 21.63
N ALA A 388 -10.84 -6.42 22.27
CA ALA A 388 -9.60 -5.74 22.62
C ALA A 388 -8.84 -5.29 21.37
N MET A 389 -8.69 -6.17 20.39
CA MET A 389 -8.17 -5.84 19.07
C MET A 389 -8.96 -4.72 18.39
N ARG A 390 -10.29 -4.78 18.47
CA ARG A 390 -11.21 -3.77 17.91
C ARG A 390 -11.01 -2.39 18.51
N ILE A 391 -10.87 -2.29 19.83
CA ILE A 391 -10.72 -1.02 20.54
C ILE A 391 -9.29 -0.47 20.34
N ALA A 392 -8.28 -1.33 20.46
CA ALA A 392 -6.88 -0.92 20.34
C ALA A 392 -6.53 -0.40 18.94
N ALA A 393 -7.00 -1.07 17.87
CA ALA A 393 -6.68 -0.69 16.49
C ALA A 393 -7.57 0.42 15.92
N TYR A 394 -8.77 0.63 16.48
CA TYR A 394 -9.76 1.58 15.95
C TYR A 394 -10.43 2.43 17.04
N PRO A 395 -9.65 3.14 17.88
CA PRO A 395 -10.18 3.87 19.03
C PRO A 395 -11.12 5.03 18.65
N ASP A 396 -10.99 5.64 17.47
CA ASP A 396 -11.88 6.76 17.07
C ASP A 396 -13.33 6.31 16.82
N SER A 397 -13.55 5.00 16.67
CA SER A 397 -14.86 4.42 16.41
C SER A 397 -15.40 3.61 17.59
N VAL A 398 -14.91 3.84 18.81
CA VAL A 398 -15.42 3.17 20.03
C VAL A 398 -16.86 3.59 20.35
N GLY A 399 -17.24 4.82 20.01
CA GLY A 399 -18.62 5.29 20.18
C GLY A 399 -19.63 4.53 19.33
N SER A 400 -19.27 4.17 18.09
CA SER A 400 -20.19 3.46 17.19
C SER A 400 -20.43 2.02 17.63
N ILE A 401 -19.41 1.33 18.17
CA ILE A 401 -19.59 -0.02 18.71
C ILE A 401 -20.37 0.00 20.03
N LEU A 402 -20.16 0.99 20.91
CA LEU A 402 -20.96 1.11 22.13
C LEU A 402 -22.44 1.33 21.79
N ALA A 403 -22.73 2.28 20.89
CA ALA A 403 -24.11 2.53 20.44
C ALA A 403 -24.75 1.28 19.85
N PHE A 404 -23.99 0.50 19.06
CA PHE A 404 -24.48 -0.77 18.52
C PHE A 404 -24.75 -1.82 19.61
N LEU A 405 -23.88 -1.96 20.62
CA LEU A 405 -24.08 -2.93 21.70
C LEU A 405 -25.21 -2.55 22.66
N GLN A 406 -25.55 -1.26 22.76
CA GLN A 406 -26.67 -0.76 23.59
C GLN A 406 -28.04 -1.09 22.98
N THR A 407 -28.15 -1.33 21.67
CA THR A 407 -29.41 -1.77 21.04
C THR A 407 -29.69 -3.26 21.22
N ARG A 408 -28.74 -3.99 21.82
CA ARG A 408 -28.73 -5.44 21.96
C ARG A 408 -29.09 -5.81 23.40
N SER A 409 -29.92 -6.82 23.63
CA SER A 409 -30.38 -7.22 24.97
C SER A 409 -29.73 -8.51 25.50
N GLU A 410 -28.90 -9.18 24.69
CA GLU A 410 -28.30 -10.45 25.10
C GLU A 410 -27.34 -10.28 26.29
N PRO A 411 -27.44 -11.15 27.33
CA PRO A 411 -26.61 -11.06 28.53
C PRO A 411 -25.13 -11.37 28.25
N GLU A 412 -24.83 -12.22 27.26
CA GLU A 412 -23.45 -12.59 26.89
C GLU A 412 -22.63 -11.39 26.38
N LEU A 413 -23.31 -10.34 25.93
CA LEU A 413 -22.68 -9.12 25.43
C LEU A 413 -22.32 -8.12 26.53
N GLN A 414 -22.74 -8.36 27.77
CA GLN A 414 -22.48 -7.46 28.90
C GLN A 414 -20.99 -7.16 29.10
N PRO A 415 -20.07 -8.15 29.08
CA PRO A 415 -18.63 -7.87 29.20
C PRO A 415 -18.10 -6.99 28.05
N LEU A 416 -18.65 -7.14 26.84
CA LEU A 416 -18.25 -6.35 25.69
C LEU A 416 -18.75 -4.90 25.79
N ARG A 417 -19.95 -4.69 26.34
CA ARG A 417 -20.49 -3.34 26.65
C ARG A 417 -19.58 -2.63 27.64
N GLU A 418 -19.21 -3.28 28.73
CA GLU A 418 -18.34 -2.71 29.77
C GLU A 418 -16.96 -2.30 29.21
N MET A 419 -16.38 -3.10 28.31
CA MET A 419 -15.15 -2.75 27.60
C MET A 419 -15.33 -1.49 26.73
N ALA A 420 -16.41 -1.42 25.97
CA ALA A 420 -16.71 -0.28 25.10
C ALA A 420 -17.01 1.00 25.89
N GLU A 421 -17.76 0.92 27.00
CA GLU A 421 -18.06 2.04 27.90
C GLU A 421 -16.78 2.62 28.51
N ARG A 422 -15.89 1.74 29.00
CA ARG A 422 -14.58 2.16 29.53
C ARG A 422 -13.75 2.87 28.46
N ALA A 423 -13.72 2.33 27.24
CA ALA A 423 -12.99 2.92 26.12
C ALA A 423 -13.56 4.27 25.71
N VAL A 424 -14.88 4.43 25.63
CA VAL A 424 -15.55 5.71 25.32
C VAL A 424 -15.25 6.75 26.41
N LYS A 425 -15.32 6.37 27.68
CA LYS A 425 -14.98 7.28 28.79
C LYS A 425 -13.53 7.74 28.72
N ALA A 426 -12.59 6.82 28.45
CA ALA A 426 -11.18 7.17 28.28
C ALA A 426 -10.95 8.04 27.04
N TYR A 427 -11.67 7.78 25.94
CA TYR A 427 -11.63 8.60 24.73
C TYR A 427 -12.01 10.06 25.02
N GLN A 428 -13.07 10.27 25.79
CA GLN A 428 -13.51 11.62 26.19
C GLN A 428 -12.49 12.34 27.07
N GLN A 429 -11.69 11.61 27.84
CA GLN A 429 -10.72 12.17 28.79
C GLN A 429 -9.34 12.42 28.18
N GLY A 430 -8.91 11.59 27.23
CA GLY A 430 -7.53 11.61 26.70
C GLY A 430 -7.41 11.21 25.23
N GLY A 431 -8.51 11.24 24.48
CA GLY A 431 -8.53 10.96 23.04
C GLY A 431 -8.28 9.51 22.66
N ALA A 432 -7.93 9.31 21.39
CA ALA A 432 -7.78 8.01 20.75
C ALA A 432 -6.80 7.07 21.48
N GLU A 433 -5.64 7.59 21.89
CA GLU A 433 -4.63 6.79 22.58
C GLU A 433 -5.09 6.33 23.96
N ALA A 434 -5.79 7.18 24.72
CA ALA A 434 -6.33 6.81 26.02
C ALA A 434 -7.35 5.67 25.89
N ALA A 435 -8.23 5.73 24.87
CA ALA A 435 -9.17 4.66 24.57
C ALA A 435 -8.45 3.35 24.21
N ALA A 436 -7.46 3.40 23.31
CA ALA A 436 -6.68 2.23 22.93
C ALA A 436 -5.98 1.56 24.12
N ARG A 437 -5.45 2.35 25.07
CA ARG A 437 -4.81 1.85 26.30
C ARG A 437 -5.76 1.09 27.21
N THR A 438 -7.08 1.36 27.19
CA THR A 438 -8.05 0.64 28.04
C THR A 438 -8.20 -0.84 27.71
N ALA A 439 -7.87 -1.20 26.47
CA ALA A 439 -8.04 -2.54 25.93
C ALA A 439 -6.72 -3.15 25.44
N SER A 440 -5.59 -2.53 25.80
CA SER A 440 -4.26 -2.99 25.45
C SER A 440 -3.48 -3.41 26.70
N VAL A 441 -2.55 -4.35 26.52
CA VAL A 441 -1.50 -4.62 27.51
C VAL A 441 -0.66 -3.35 27.71
N PRO A 442 -0.17 -3.07 28.94
CA PRO A 442 0.65 -1.90 29.23
C PRO A 442 1.80 -1.73 28.25
N GLU A 443 2.07 -0.48 27.88
CA GLU A 443 3.22 -0.15 27.04
C GLU A 443 4.50 -0.57 27.77
N THR A 444 5.38 -1.24 27.04
CA THR A 444 6.71 -1.60 27.50
C THR A 444 7.70 -0.66 26.83
N HIS A 445 8.83 -0.37 27.48
CA HIS A 445 9.95 0.39 26.87
C HIS A 445 10.67 -0.44 25.79
N LYS A 446 9.92 -0.96 24.83
CA LYS A 446 10.47 -1.65 23.66
C LYS A 446 11.17 -0.63 22.78
N ALA A 447 12.39 -0.95 22.41
CA ALA A 447 13.08 -0.23 21.35
C ALA A 447 12.25 -0.32 20.06
N LEU A 448 11.99 0.82 19.45
CA LEU A 448 11.41 0.90 18.11
C LEU A 448 12.54 0.85 17.08
N PHE A 449 12.24 0.29 15.91
CA PHE A 449 13.07 0.36 14.71
C PHE A 449 13.36 1.79 14.26
#